data_AF-A0AAU7TKG6-F1
#
_entry.id   AF-A0AAU7TKG6-F1
#
_cell.length_a   1.000
_cell.length_b   1.000
_cell.length_c   1.000
_cell.angle_alpha   90.00
_cell.angle_beta   90.00
_cell.angle_gamma   90.00
#
_symmetry.space_group_name_H-M   'P 1'
#
loop_
_entity.id
_entity.type
_entity.pdbx_description
1 polymer ?
#
loop_
_entity_poly.entity_id
_entity_poly.type
_entity_poly.pdbx_seq_one_letter_code
_entity_poly.pdbx_strand_id
1 'polypeptide(L)' 'MEHSTGTTPRSTHAERQARAAWLITELGRLAAQADDPQDQARYRRTADSLLRLATAQRS' A
#
# COMPACT_ATOMS: atom_id res chain seq x y z
N MET A 1 5.83 27.25 21.72
CA MET A 1 6.28 26.38 20.61
C MET A 1 5.03 26.02 19.83
N GLU A 2 4.80 26.72 18.72
CA GLU A 2 3.61 26.60 17.88
C GLU A 2 3.64 25.24 17.17
N HIS A 3 2.77 24.30 17.54
CA HIS A 3 2.56 23.08 16.76
C HIS A 3 1.82 23.47 15.49
N SER A 4 2.57 23.77 14.44
CA SER A 4 2.03 23.92 13.09
C SER A 4 1.40 22.59 12.69
N THR A 5 0.08 22.47 12.86
CA THR A 5 -0.74 21.45 12.22
C THR A 5 -0.77 21.77 10.73
N GLY A 6 0.36 21.54 10.06
CA GLY A 6 0.46 21.62 8.62
C GLY A 6 -0.61 20.71 8.04
N THR A 7 -1.64 21.31 7.45
CA THR A 7 -2.64 20.60 6.68
C THR A 7 -1.89 19.88 5.56
N THR A 8 -1.66 18.58 5.70
CA THR A 8 -1.05 17.78 4.65
C THR A 8 -1.96 17.89 3.44
N PRO A 9 -1.47 18.34 2.27
CA PRO A 9 -2.29 18.41 1.08
C PRO A 9 -2.91 17.04 0.82
N ARG A 10 -4.24 17.00 0.72
CA ARG A 10 -4.96 15.75 0.46
C ARG A 10 -4.47 15.20 -0.88
N SER A 11 -3.77 14.07 -0.85
CA SER A 11 -3.20 13.47 -2.06
C SER A 11 -4.31 13.26 -3.09
N THR A 12 -4.01 13.53 -4.35
CA THR A 12 -4.92 13.33 -5.48
C THR A 12 -5.27 11.85 -5.65
N HIS A 13 -6.33 11.56 -6.40
CA HIS A 13 -6.70 10.17 -6.72
C HIS A 13 -5.58 9.44 -7.47
N ALA A 14 -4.94 10.13 -8.41
CA ALA A 14 -3.80 9.60 -9.17
C ALA A 14 -2.61 9.24 -8.27
N GLU A 15 -2.25 10.11 -7.32
CA GLU A 15 -1.17 9.82 -6.37
C GLU A 15 -1.50 8.65 -5.44
N ARG A 16 -2.77 8.53 -4.99
CA ARG A 16 -3.20 7.38 -4.19
C ARG A 16 -3.10 6.08 -4.98
N GLN A 17 -3.52 6.09 -6.26
CA GLN A 17 -3.36 4.91 -7.13
C GLN A 17 -1.90 4.55 -7.36
N ALA A 18 -1.04 5.53 -7.65
CA ALA A 18 0.39 5.30 -7.86
C ALA A 18 1.06 4.72 -6.60
N ARG A 19 0.73 5.25 -5.41
CA ARG A 19 1.22 4.71 -4.13
C ARG A 19 0.72 3.29 -3.88
N ALA A 20 -0.55 3.00 -4.15
CA ALA A 20 -1.10 1.65 -3.98
C ALA A 20 -0.41 0.64 -4.91
N ALA A 21 -0.20 0.99 -6.18
CA ALA A 21 0.51 0.15 -7.15
C ALA A 21 1.96 -0.13 -6.73
N TRP A 22 2.67 0.91 -6.27
CA TRP A 22 4.02 0.76 -5.73
C TRP A 22 4.04 -0.17 -4.51
N LEU A 23 3.13 0.01 -3.55
CA LEU A 23 3.08 -0.80 -2.33
C LEU A 23 2.74 -2.27 -2.60
N ILE A 24 1.83 -2.55 -3.54
CA ILE A 24 1.51 -3.92 -3.98
C ILE A 24 2.76 -4.60 -4.54
N THR A 25 3.54 -3.87 -5.35
CA THR A 25 4.79 -4.39 -5.93
C THR A 25 5.81 -4.70 -4.84
N GLU A 26 6.00 -3.80 -3.88
CA GLU A 26 6.97 -3.99 -2.80
C GLU A 26 6.58 -5.16 -1.89
N LEU A 27 5.29 -5.32 -1.58
CA LEU A 27 4.81 -6.49 -0.83
C LEU A 27 5.06 -7.81 -1.56
N GLY A 28 4.94 -7.81 -2.90
CA GLY A 28 5.34 -8.96 -3.72
C GLY A 28 6.84 -9.26 -3.61
N ARG A 29 7.69 -8.22 -3.62
CA ARG A 29 9.14 -8.35 -3.44
C ARG A 29 9.48 -8.92 -2.06
N LEU A 30 8.88 -8.38 -1.00
CA LEU A 30 9.05 -8.87 0.37
C LEU A 30 8.59 -10.32 0.52
N ALA A 31 7.44 -10.68 -0.09
CA ALA A 31 6.96 -12.06 -0.09
C ALA A 31 7.90 -13.02 -0.83
N ALA A 32 8.66 -12.56 -1.83
CA ALA A 32 9.64 -13.39 -2.53
C ALA A 32 10.96 -13.53 -1.77
N GLN A 33 11.27 -12.59 -0.87
CA GLN A 33 12.49 -12.55 -0.06
C GLN A 33 12.31 -13.12 1.34
N ALA A 34 11.08 -13.30 1.82
CA ALA A 34 10.81 -13.82 3.15
C ALA A 34 11.11 -15.31 3.22
N ASP A 35 11.94 -15.71 4.19
CA ASP A 35 12.26 -17.12 4.46
C ASP A 35 11.11 -17.84 5.20
N ASP A 36 10.34 -17.12 6.03
CA ASP A 36 9.21 -17.69 6.76
C ASP A 36 7.96 -17.81 5.86
N PRO A 37 7.40 -19.02 5.67
CA PRO A 37 6.19 -19.21 4.87
C PRO A 37 4.96 -18.45 5.39
N GLN A 38 4.87 -18.17 6.70
CA GLN A 38 3.82 -17.34 7.29
C GLN A 38 3.97 -15.88 6.85
N ASP A 39 5.19 -15.36 6.82
CA ASP A 39 5.44 -13.99 6.36
C ASP A 39 5.18 -13.85 4.86
N GLN A 40 5.59 -14.83 4.05
CA GLN A 40 5.22 -14.88 2.64
C GLN A 40 3.70 -14.81 2.44
N ALA A 41 2.94 -15.63 3.19
CA ALA A 41 1.48 -15.64 3.11
C ALA A 41 0.86 -14.32 3.58
N ARG A 42 1.42 -13.72 4.64
CA ARG A 42 0.99 -12.43 5.18
C ARG A 42 1.16 -11.32 4.15
N TYR A 43 2.35 -11.16 3.58
CA TYR A 43 2.61 -10.14 2.57
C TYR A 43 1.72 -10.30 1.34
N ARG A 44 1.52 -11.54 0.86
CA ARG A 44 0.61 -11.82 -0.26
C ARG A 44 -0.84 -11.44 0.05
N ARG A 45 -1.36 -11.80 1.24
CA ARG A 45 -2.71 -11.42 1.66
C ARG A 45 -2.88 -9.90 1.77
N THR A 46 -1.87 -9.21 2.30
CA THR A 46 -1.89 -7.75 2.39
C THR A 46 -1.91 -7.11 1.01
N ALA A 47 -1.10 -7.61 0.07
CA ALA A 47 -1.09 -7.13 -1.32
C ALA A 47 -2.46 -7.32 -2.01
N ASP A 48 -3.09 -8.49 -1.84
CA ASP A 48 -4.42 -8.78 -2.37
C ASP A 48 -5.50 -7.84 -1.79
N SER A 49 -5.44 -7.59 -0.48
CA SER A 49 -6.37 -6.68 0.20
C SER A 49 -6.25 -5.25 -0.33
N LEU A 50 -5.01 -4.78 -0.56
CA LEU A 50 -4.75 -3.46 -1.13
C LEU A 50 -5.20 -3.36 -2.59
N LEU A 51 -5.01 -4.42 -3.38
CA LEU A 51 -5.50 -4.47 -4.77
C LEU A 51 -7.02 -4.34 -4.82
N ARG A 52 -7.74 -5.08 -3.96
CA ARG A 52 -9.22 -4.99 -3.88
C ARG A 52 -9.67 -3.60 -3.46
N LEU A 53 -9.01 -3.00 -2.46
CA LEU A 53 -9.31 -1.63 -2.02
C LEU A 53 -9.06 -0.61 -3.14
N ALA A 54 -7.93 -0.68 -3.82
CA ALA A 54 -7.59 0.23 -4.92
C ALA A 54 -8.57 0.09 -6.10
N THR A 55 -8.99 -1.15 -6.39
CA THR A 55 -10.00 -1.43 -7.41
C THR A 55 -11.36 -0.84 -7.03
N ALA A 56 -11.79 -1.01 -5.78
CA ALA A 56 -13.04 -0.43 -5.29
C ALA A 56 -13.06 1.11 -5.31
N GLN A 57 -11.89 1.76 -5.14
CA GLN A 57 -11.76 3.21 -5.23
C GLN A 57 -11.67 3.75 -6.67
N ARG A 58 -11.55 2.88 -7.67
CA ARG A 58 -11.48 3.24 -9.08
C ARG A 58 -12.86 3.33 -9.75
N SER A 59 -13.82 2.58 -9.21
CA SER A 59 -15.22 2.48 -9.69
C SER A 59 -16.04 3.72 -9.38
#